data_AF-A0A7W7ABW6-F1
#
_entry.id   AF-A0A7W7ABW6-F1
#
_cell.length_a   1.000
_cell.length_b   1.000
_cell.length_c   1.000
_cell.angle_alpha   90.00
_cell.angle_beta   90.00
_cell.angle_gamma   90.00
#
_symmetry.space_group_name_H-M   'P 1'
#
loop_
_entity.id
_entity.type
_entity.pdbx_description
1 polymer ?
#
loop_
_entity_poly.entity_id
_entity_poly.type
_entity_poly.pdbx_seq_one_letter_code
_entity_poly.pdbx_strand_id
1 'polypeptide(L)'
;MTIDSAGTGDWHVGRPPDPRAQETAMRHGLDISSYRARQVTEADFHKFGHVFALDQQNLKDLRRIEPSRHIAEVRLLMDLVPGRKGTAVIDPYYGDEDDFEQAWADVDAAAQALVKRYLR
;
A
#
# COMPACT_ATOMS: atom_id res chain seq x y z
N MET A 1 11.94 8.10 -10.00
CA MET A 1 10.59 7.85 -9.46
C MET A 1 10.67 7.95 -7.93
N THR A 2 9.59 8.37 -7.27
CA THR A 2 9.53 8.46 -5.80
C THR A 2 8.45 7.50 -5.30
N ILE A 3 8.77 6.71 -4.27
CA ILE A 3 7.88 5.73 -3.64
C ILE A 3 7.90 6.01 -2.13
N ASP A 4 6.77 5.80 -1.46
CA ASP A 4 6.54 6.12 -0.04
C ASP A 4 5.31 5.31 0.41
N SER A 5 5.07 5.14 1.71
CA SER A 5 3.89 4.46 2.24
C SER A 5 3.37 5.12 3.52
N ALA A 6 2.07 5.01 3.75
CA ALA A 6 1.39 5.69 4.86
C ALA A 6 0.07 4.99 5.21
N GLY A 7 -0.35 5.08 6.47
CA GLY A 7 -1.65 4.63 6.95
C GLY A 7 -2.68 5.76 6.98
N THR A 8 -3.97 5.43 6.90
CA THR A 8 -5.07 6.40 7.10
C THR A 8 -5.24 6.78 8.56
N GLY A 9 -5.00 5.83 9.49
CA GLY A 9 -4.96 6.05 10.94
C GLY A 9 -3.55 6.33 11.49
N ASP A 10 -3.49 6.70 12.77
CA ASP A 10 -2.30 7.16 13.49
C ASP A 10 -1.68 6.13 14.45
N TRP A 11 -2.41 5.05 14.80
CA TRP A 11 -2.08 4.07 15.85
C TRP A 11 -0.65 3.48 15.81
N HIS A 12 -0.02 3.44 14.63
CA HIS A 12 1.32 2.87 14.42
C HIS A 12 2.39 3.90 14.03
N VAL A 13 2.09 5.21 14.04
CA VAL A 13 3.04 6.25 13.62
C VAL A 13 4.37 6.14 14.39
N GLY A 14 5.48 6.16 13.64
CA GLY A 14 6.84 5.99 14.15
C GLY A 14 7.27 4.55 14.43
N ARG A 15 6.38 3.55 14.29
CA ARG A 15 6.72 2.13 14.48
C ARG A 15 7.27 1.49 13.19
N PRO A 16 8.09 0.42 13.29
CA PRO A 16 8.40 -0.44 12.15
C PRO A 16 7.16 -1.21 11.66
N PRO A 17 7.23 -1.89 10.49
CA PRO A 17 6.21 -2.86 10.07
C PRO A 17 6.02 -4.00 11.09
N ASP A 18 4.91 -4.74 10.98
CA ASP A 18 4.69 -5.96 11.78
C ASP A 18 5.87 -6.94 11.59
N PRO A 19 6.42 -7.56 12.66
CA PRO A 19 7.50 -8.53 12.53
C PRO A 19 7.22 -9.67 11.55
N ARG A 20 5.96 -10.13 11.43
CA ARG A 20 5.54 -11.15 10.46
C ARG A 20 5.72 -10.66 9.03
N ALA A 21 5.34 -9.41 8.74
CA ALA A 21 5.60 -8.78 7.44
C ALA A 21 7.09 -8.57 7.16
N GLN A 22 7.91 -8.29 8.19
CA GLN A 22 9.37 -8.20 8.04
C GLN A 22 9.98 -9.56 7.70
N GLU A 23 9.54 -10.64 8.36
CA GLU A 23 9.97 -12.01 8.11
C GLU A 23 9.55 -12.49 6.71
N THR A 24 8.29 -12.32 6.32
CA THR A 24 7.78 -12.60 4.96
C THR A 24 8.61 -11.85 3.91
N ALA A 25 8.79 -10.54 4.05
CA ALA A 25 9.57 -9.77 3.09
C ALA A 25 11.03 -10.24 3.00
N MET A 26 11.64 -10.63 4.13
CA MET A 26 13.00 -11.17 4.19
C MET A 26 13.12 -12.52 3.48
N ARG A 27 12.09 -13.39 3.53
CA ARG A 27 12.06 -14.65 2.75
C ARG A 27 12.11 -14.42 1.24
N HIS A 28 11.51 -13.32 0.78
CA HIS A 28 11.57 -12.86 -0.61
C HIS A 28 12.74 -11.90 -0.90
N GLY A 29 13.65 -11.72 0.05
CA GLY A 29 14.91 -10.98 -0.11
C GLY A 29 14.86 -9.47 0.09
N LEU A 30 13.78 -8.91 0.66
CA LEU A 30 13.66 -7.49 0.98
C LEU A 30 13.65 -7.21 2.49
N ASP A 31 14.62 -6.44 2.98
CA ASP A 31 14.59 -5.89 4.34
C ASP A 31 13.72 -4.62 4.41
N ILE A 32 12.57 -4.73 5.08
CA ILE A 32 11.66 -3.61 5.35
C ILE A 32 11.73 -3.11 6.81
N SER A 33 12.63 -3.65 7.64
CA SER A 33 12.75 -3.33 9.07
C SER A 33 13.12 -1.87 9.35
N SER A 34 13.71 -1.18 8.35
CA SER A 34 14.07 0.24 8.39
C SER A 34 12.87 1.19 8.18
N TYR A 35 11.77 0.73 7.57
CA TYR A 35 10.61 1.57 7.29
C TYR A 35 9.91 2.03 8.57
N ARG A 36 9.29 3.21 8.54
CA ARG A 36 8.56 3.75 9.68
C ARG A 36 7.18 4.22 9.24
N ALA A 37 6.14 3.70 9.87
CA ALA A 37 4.77 4.08 9.54
C ALA A 37 4.55 5.58 9.82
N ARG A 38 3.82 6.24 8.92
CA ARG A 38 3.37 7.62 9.02
C ARG A 38 1.90 7.70 8.62
N GLN A 39 1.21 8.77 9.00
CA GLN A 39 -0.14 9.03 8.52
C GLN A 39 -0.11 9.66 7.11
N VAL A 40 -1.18 9.45 6.34
CA VAL A 40 -1.47 10.20 5.11
C VAL A 40 -1.87 11.63 5.47
N THR A 41 -1.44 12.59 4.64
CA THR A 41 -1.76 14.02 4.77
C THR A 41 -2.30 14.58 3.46
N GLU A 42 -3.02 15.72 3.49
CA GLU A 42 -3.45 16.43 2.27
C GLU A 42 -2.28 16.70 1.31
N ALA A 43 -1.08 16.99 1.85
CA ALA A 43 0.13 17.23 1.08
C ALA A 43 0.57 16.02 0.23
N ASP A 44 0.23 14.79 0.60
CA ASP A 44 0.54 13.60 -0.18
C ASP A 44 -0.19 13.59 -1.53
N PHE A 45 -1.44 14.07 -1.58
CA PHE A 45 -2.23 14.17 -2.81
C PHE A 45 -1.71 15.23 -3.79
N HIS A 46 -0.90 16.19 -3.30
CA HIS A 46 -0.16 17.16 -4.10
C HIS A 46 1.24 16.68 -4.48
N LYS A 47 1.86 15.79 -3.70
CA LYS A 47 3.23 15.28 -3.87
C LYS A 47 3.30 14.06 -4.79
N PHE A 48 2.29 13.20 -4.77
CA PHE A 48 2.26 11.94 -5.53
C PHE A 48 1.21 11.96 -6.63
N GLY A 49 1.58 11.55 -7.85
CA GLY A 49 0.65 11.44 -9.00
C GLY A 49 -0.34 10.27 -8.91
N HIS A 50 -0.08 9.30 -8.04
CA HIS A 50 -1.01 8.20 -7.73
C HIS A 50 -0.97 7.91 -6.23
N VAL A 51 -2.11 7.56 -5.64
CA VAL A 51 -2.22 7.11 -4.24
C VAL A 51 -3.06 5.83 -4.23
N PHE A 52 -2.47 4.73 -3.78
CA PHE A 52 -3.08 3.40 -3.86
C PHE A 52 -3.59 2.93 -2.49
N ALA A 53 -4.89 2.63 -2.44
CA ALA A 53 -5.55 1.99 -1.32
C ALA A 53 -5.36 0.47 -1.37
N LEU A 54 -5.12 -0.18 -0.22
CA LEU A 54 -5.04 -1.64 -0.17
C LEU A 54 -6.43 -2.30 -0.21
N ASP A 55 -7.44 -1.65 0.38
CA ASP A 55 -8.83 -2.12 0.41
C ASP A 55 -9.86 -0.98 0.19
N GLN A 56 -11.15 -1.32 0.28
CA GLN A 56 -12.28 -0.40 0.08
C GLN A 56 -12.47 0.62 1.22
N GLN A 57 -12.10 0.29 2.45
CA GLN A 57 -12.20 1.17 3.62
C GLN A 57 -11.03 2.17 3.64
N ASN A 58 -9.81 1.70 3.34
CA ASN A 58 -8.65 2.49 2.97
C ASN A 58 -9.01 3.52 1.88
N LEU A 59 -9.64 3.07 0.78
CA LEU A 59 -10.05 3.96 -0.31
C LEU A 59 -11.06 5.01 0.16
N LYS A 60 -12.08 4.61 0.94
CA LYS A 60 -13.10 5.50 1.49
C LYS A 60 -12.53 6.54 2.45
N ASP A 61 -11.50 6.19 3.22
CA ASP A 61 -10.82 7.11 4.14
C ASP A 61 -9.84 8.04 3.42
N LEU A 62 -9.13 7.54 2.40
CA LEU A 62 -8.35 8.40 1.50
C LEU A 62 -9.24 9.46 0.84
N ARG A 63 -10.43 9.08 0.34
CA ARG A 63 -11.43 10.02 -0.23
C ARG A 63 -12.09 10.97 0.80
N ARG A 64 -11.82 10.81 2.10
CA ARG A 64 -12.19 11.77 3.16
C ARG A 64 -11.05 12.76 3.48
N ILE A 65 -9.81 12.42 3.14
CA ILE A 65 -8.60 13.24 3.34
C ILE A 65 -8.23 13.98 2.05
N GLU A 66 -8.62 13.45 0.88
CA GLU A 66 -8.43 14.03 -0.46
C GLU A 66 -8.90 15.50 -0.53
N PRO A 67 -8.00 16.49 -0.68
CA PRO A 67 -8.37 17.90 -0.74
C PRO A 67 -9.03 18.24 -2.08
N SER A 68 -9.88 19.27 -2.12
CA SER A 68 -10.70 19.63 -3.30
C SER A 68 -9.95 19.95 -4.61
N ARG A 69 -8.62 20.09 -4.56
CA ARG A 69 -7.73 20.21 -5.72
C ARG A 69 -6.44 19.47 -5.40
N HIS A 70 -6.04 18.53 -6.24
CA HIS A 70 -4.85 17.69 -6.06
C HIS A 70 -4.35 17.18 -7.43
N ILE A 71 -3.25 16.41 -7.44
CA ILE A 71 -2.75 15.74 -8.66
C ILE A 71 -2.91 14.20 -8.61
N ALA A 72 -3.09 13.62 -7.43
CA ALA A 72 -3.15 12.17 -7.25
C ALA A 72 -4.36 11.50 -7.93
N GLU A 73 -4.11 10.45 -8.72
CA GLU A 73 -5.12 9.43 -9.02
C GLU A 73 -5.26 8.50 -7.81
N VAL A 74 -6.39 8.60 -7.10
CA VAL A 74 -6.67 7.80 -5.88
C VAL A 74 -7.51 6.57 -6.22
N ARG A 75 -6.98 5.35 -6.04
CA ARG A 75 -7.68 4.09 -6.41
C ARG A 75 -7.15 2.88 -5.63
N LEU A 76 -7.77 1.70 -5.80
CA LEU A 76 -7.24 0.45 -5.26
C LEU A 76 -5.89 0.08 -5.90
N LEU A 77 -5.02 -0.61 -5.16
CA LEU A 77 -3.77 -1.15 -5.68
C LEU A 77 -4.02 -2.28 -6.70
N MET A 78 -4.93 -3.20 -6.39
CA MET A 78 -5.25 -4.37 -7.24
C MET A 78 -5.99 -4.01 -8.53
N ASP A 79 -6.42 -2.76 -8.69
CA ASP A 79 -6.94 -2.21 -9.95
C ASP A 79 -5.88 -2.18 -11.09
N LEU A 80 -4.60 -2.33 -10.74
CA LEU A 80 -3.49 -2.48 -11.67
C LEU A 80 -3.27 -3.94 -12.12
N VAL A 81 -3.73 -4.91 -11.34
CA VAL A 81 -3.49 -6.34 -11.53
C VAL A 81 -4.57 -6.92 -12.46
N PRO A 82 -4.20 -7.52 -13.62
CA PRO A 82 -5.18 -8.09 -14.55
C PRO A 82 -6.10 -9.11 -13.88
N GLY A 83 -7.41 -8.94 -14.03
CA GLY A 83 -8.43 -9.81 -13.43
C GLY A 83 -8.75 -9.54 -11.95
N ARG A 84 -8.00 -8.68 -11.24
CA ARG A 84 -8.20 -8.35 -9.81
C ARG A 84 -8.78 -6.96 -9.56
N LYS A 85 -9.29 -6.29 -10.61
CA LYS A 85 -9.92 -4.97 -10.49
C LYS A 85 -11.07 -4.98 -9.47
N GLY A 86 -11.07 -4.04 -8.53
CA GLY A 86 -12.07 -3.93 -7.47
C GLY A 86 -11.84 -4.83 -6.24
N THR A 87 -10.89 -5.78 -6.27
CA THR A 87 -10.55 -6.57 -5.06
C THR A 87 -9.65 -5.77 -4.13
N ALA A 88 -9.62 -6.16 -2.86
CA ALA A 88 -8.58 -5.74 -1.92
C ALA A 88 -7.29 -6.56 -2.12
N VAL A 89 -6.21 -6.08 -1.49
CA VAL A 89 -5.16 -6.92 -0.88
C VAL A 89 -5.75 -7.51 0.41
N ILE A 90 -5.41 -8.75 0.78
CA ILE A 90 -5.82 -9.31 2.08
C ILE A 90 -5.18 -8.54 3.25
N ASP A 91 -5.92 -8.34 4.35
CA ASP A 91 -5.38 -7.83 5.62
C ASP A 91 -4.98 -9.04 6.49
N PRO A 92 -3.67 -9.29 6.69
CA PRO A 92 -3.20 -10.45 7.43
C PRO A 92 -3.08 -10.19 8.94
N TYR A 93 -3.44 -8.99 9.45
CA TYR A 93 -3.09 -8.59 10.82
C TYR A 93 -3.64 -9.54 11.90
N TYR A 94 -4.88 -10.02 11.70
CA TYR A 94 -5.56 -11.02 12.55
C TYR A 94 -5.41 -12.47 12.03
N GLY A 95 -4.72 -12.65 10.92
CA GLY A 95 -4.48 -13.91 10.25
C GLY A 95 -3.21 -14.63 10.71
N ASP A 96 -2.87 -15.70 10.00
CA ASP A 96 -1.66 -16.49 10.21
C ASP A 96 -0.59 -16.23 9.14
N GLU A 97 0.42 -17.11 9.06
CA GLU A 97 1.57 -16.96 8.17
C GLU A 97 1.20 -17.03 6.68
N ASP A 98 0.21 -17.85 6.31
CA ASP A 98 -0.26 -17.98 4.92
C ASP A 98 -0.99 -16.70 4.48
N ASP A 99 -1.68 -16.00 5.39
CA ASP A 99 -2.28 -14.70 5.11
C ASP A 99 -1.22 -13.62 4.80
N PHE A 100 -0.06 -13.63 5.48
CA PHE A 100 1.04 -12.71 5.18
C PHE A 100 1.71 -13.02 3.83
N GLU A 101 1.90 -14.30 3.49
CA GLU A 101 2.40 -14.70 2.15
C GLU A 101 1.38 -14.36 1.05
N GLN A 102 0.07 -14.47 1.30
CA GLN A 102 -0.97 -14.07 0.36
C GLN A 102 -1.05 -12.54 0.21
N ALA A 103 -0.84 -11.77 1.29
CA ALA A 103 -0.69 -10.31 1.23
C ALA A 103 0.54 -9.91 0.40
N TRP A 104 1.67 -10.62 0.59
CA TRP A 104 2.88 -10.43 -0.20
C TRP A 104 2.65 -10.69 -1.70
N ALA A 105 2.04 -11.83 -2.05
CA ALA A 105 1.76 -12.19 -3.44
C ALA A 105 0.85 -11.17 -4.15
N ASP A 106 -0.09 -10.57 -3.44
CA ASP A 106 -0.95 -9.50 -3.96
C ASP A 106 -0.16 -8.20 -4.23
N VAL A 107 0.70 -7.77 -3.31
CA VAL A 107 1.50 -6.53 -3.50
C VAL A 107 2.63 -6.71 -4.51
N ASP A 108 3.24 -7.89 -4.63
CA ASP A 108 4.24 -8.16 -5.69
C ASP A 108 3.59 -8.16 -7.08
N ALA A 109 2.44 -8.83 -7.25
CA ALA A 109 1.69 -8.79 -8.51
C ALA A 109 1.34 -7.34 -8.92
N ALA A 110 1.01 -6.48 -7.95
CA ALA A 110 0.78 -5.06 -8.18
C ALA A 110 2.08 -4.27 -8.46
N ALA A 111 3.19 -4.60 -7.80
CA ALA A 111 4.50 -3.99 -8.06
C ALA A 111 5.00 -4.31 -9.49
N GLN A 112 4.89 -5.56 -9.94
CA GLN A 112 5.17 -5.95 -11.32
C GLN A 112 4.29 -5.17 -12.33
N ALA A 113 3.00 -4.97 -12.01
CA ALA A 113 2.08 -4.18 -12.83
C ALA A 113 2.45 -2.68 -12.87
N LEU A 114 2.87 -2.10 -11.74
CA LEU A 114 3.39 -0.72 -11.64
C LEU A 114 4.63 -0.52 -12.53
N VAL A 115 5.63 -1.38 -12.39
CA VAL A 115 6.88 -1.33 -13.19
C VAL A 115 6.56 -1.39 -14.68
N LYS A 116 5.76 -2.37 -15.11
CA LYS A 116 5.37 -2.58 -16.52
C LYS A 116 4.62 -1.40 -17.15
N ARG A 117 3.95 -0.58 -16.32
CA ARG A 117 3.09 0.55 -16.71
C ARG A 117 3.80 1.91 -16.65
N TYR A 118 4.70 2.12 -15.68
CA TYR A 118 5.26 3.44 -15.36
C TYR A 118 6.80 3.54 -15.39
N LEU A 119 7.52 2.43 -15.57
CA LEU A 119 8.99 2.40 -15.74
C LEU A 119 9.36 1.83 -17.12
N ARG A 120 8.98 2.56 -18.16
CA ARG A 120 9.34 2.33 -19.57
C ARG A 120 10.14 3.50 -20.12
#